data_AF-C2KZ12-F1
#
_entry.id   AF-C2KZ12-F1
#
_cell.length_a   1.000
_cell.length_b   1.000
_cell.length_c   1.000
_cell.angle_alpha   90.00
_cell.angle_beta   90.00
_cell.angle_gamma   90.00
#
_symmetry.space_group_name_H-M   'P 1'
#
loop_
_entity.id
_entity.type
_entity.pdbx_description
1 polymer ?
#
loop_
_entity_poly.entity_id
_entity_poly.type
_entity_poly.pdbx_seq_one_letter_code
_entity_poly.pdbx_strand_id
1 'polypeptide(L)'
;MKKFKYSLETVYQFKLQVLDKVKEEYAIKQQEVLNQQSLINRLQEELFHYEEEFERVKQEGASIETIMMYVNGIERMEKRIGKEKDELIRRTVIAEEKKREVIKANVDTNAFEKLKEKKLEEYRIQGQKAEEQFI
;
A
#
# COMPACT_ATOMS: atom_id res chain seq x y z
N MET A 1 -0.05 31.94 35.05
CA MET A 1 -1.14 31.10 34.49
C MET A 1 -0.84 29.61 34.65
N LYS A 2 -1.87 28.75 34.72
CA LYS A 2 -1.70 27.29 34.77
C LYS A 2 -1.38 26.73 33.38
N LYS A 3 -0.39 25.84 33.24
CA LYS A 3 -0.01 25.21 31.95
C LYS A 3 -1.23 24.59 31.25
N PHE A 4 -1.32 24.77 29.93
CA PHE A 4 -2.37 24.18 29.09
C PHE A 4 -2.41 22.65 29.23
N LYS A 5 -3.61 22.09 29.35
CA LYS A 5 -3.86 20.65 29.34
C LYS A 5 -5.03 20.36 28.41
N TYR A 6 -4.79 19.53 27.40
CA TYR A 6 -5.86 19.08 26.53
C TYR A 6 -6.59 17.90 27.15
N SER A 7 -7.91 18.04 27.36
CA SER A 7 -8.72 17.01 28.05
C SER A 7 -8.82 15.69 27.29
N LEU A 8 -8.64 15.72 25.97
CA LEU A 8 -8.71 14.54 25.11
C LEU A 8 -7.33 14.06 24.64
N GLU A 9 -6.24 14.44 25.32
CA GLU A 9 -4.89 14.06 24.92
C GLU A 9 -4.72 12.55 24.79
N THR A 10 -5.17 11.77 25.78
CA THR A 10 -5.09 10.31 25.74
C THR A 10 -5.82 9.71 24.54
N VAL A 11 -6.99 10.26 24.20
CA VAL A 11 -7.78 9.81 23.04
C VAL A 11 -7.06 10.15 21.75
N TYR A 12 -6.49 11.36 21.65
CA TYR A 12 -5.71 11.77 20.50
C TYR A 12 -4.47 10.88 20.28
N GLN A 13 -3.73 10.58 21.34
CA GLN A 13 -2.58 9.66 21.27
C GLN A 13 -3.00 8.25 20.84
N PHE A 14 -4.12 7.74 21.35
CA PHE A 14 -4.66 6.46 20.89
C PHE A 14 -5.03 6.49 19.40
N LYS A 15 -5.62 7.58 18.89
CA LYS A 15 -5.94 7.73 17.47
C LYS A 15 -4.68 7.76 16.59
N LEU A 16 -3.62 8.42 17.04
CA LEU A 16 -2.31 8.39 16.37
C LEU A 16 -1.75 6.96 16.28
N GLN A 17 -1.78 6.19 17.38
CA GLN A 17 -1.33 4.79 17.38
C GLN A 17 -2.14 3.91 16.42
N VAL A 18 -3.46 4.11 16.36
CA VAL A 18 -4.33 3.40 15.41
C VAL A 18 -3.96 3.78 13.97
N LEU A 19 -3.75 5.07 13.69
CA LEU A 19 -3.34 5.53 12.36
C LEU A 19 -2.01 4.91 11.92
N ASP A 20 -1.02 4.87 12.81
CA ASP A 20 0.30 4.31 12.52
C ASP A 20 0.20 2.80 12.24
N LYS A 21 -0.55 2.06 13.06
CA LYS A 21 -0.80 0.64 12.82
C LYS A 21 -1.44 0.37 11.46
N VAL A 22 -2.46 1.15 11.07
CA VAL A 22 -3.15 0.94 9.79
C VAL A 22 -2.26 1.33 8.61
N LYS A 23 -1.37 2.32 8.77
CA LYS A 23 -0.33 2.63 7.76
C LYS A 23 0.67 1.51 7.59
N GLU A 24 1.13 0.88 8.68
CA GLU A 24 2.02 -0.29 8.63
C GLU A 24 1.35 -1.45 7.89
N GLU A 25 0.10 -1.77 8.23
CA GLU A 25 -0.68 -2.79 7.53
C GLU A 25 -0.83 -2.48 6.03
N TYR A 26 -1.09 -1.22 5.67
CA TYR A 26 -1.13 -0.79 4.27
C TYR A 26 0.21 -0.99 3.57
N ALA A 27 1.33 -0.61 4.21
CA ALA A 27 2.66 -0.77 3.63
C ALA A 27 2.99 -2.23 3.33
N ILE A 28 2.61 -3.16 4.21
CA ILE A 28 2.75 -4.60 3.97
C ILE A 28 1.95 -5.03 2.73
N LYS A 29 0.68 -4.60 2.61
CA LYS A 29 -0.16 -4.92 1.43
C LYS A 29 0.36 -4.31 0.15
N GLN A 30 0.90 -3.10 0.21
CA GLN A 30 1.53 -2.48 -0.94
C GLN A 30 2.79 -3.26 -1.38
N GLN A 31 3.59 -3.74 -0.42
CA GLN A 31 4.77 -4.55 -0.72
C GLN A 31 4.39 -5.89 -1.36
N GLU A 32 3.30 -6.53 -0.92
CA GLU A 32 2.77 -7.75 -1.54
C GLU A 32 2.39 -7.52 -3.02
N VAL A 33 1.79 -6.38 -3.35
CA VAL A 33 1.47 -5.98 -4.74
C VAL A 33 2.74 -5.80 -5.57
N LEU A 34 3.74 -5.09 -5.04
CA LEU A 34 5.02 -4.87 -5.74
C LEU A 34 5.77 -6.19 -6.00
N ASN A 35 5.78 -7.09 -5.02
CA ASN A 35 6.39 -8.41 -5.15
C ASN A 35 5.70 -9.25 -6.22
N GLN A 36 4.36 -9.21 -6.27
CA GLN A 36 3.57 -9.90 -7.28
C GLN A 36 3.85 -9.35 -8.68
N GLN A 37 3.94 -8.03 -8.85
CA GLN A 37 4.31 -7.42 -10.12
C GLN A 37 5.71 -7.83 -10.57
N SER A 38 6.68 -7.86 -9.66
CA SER A 38 8.04 -8.31 -9.94
C SER A 38 8.10 -9.78 -10.34
N LEU A 39 7.28 -10.64 -9.73
CA LEU A 39 7.15 -12.04 -10.13
C LEU A 39 6.61 -12.15 -11.57
N ILE A 40 5.54 -11.43 -11.90
CA ILE A 40 4.96 -11.43 -13.25
C ILE A 40 5.99 -10.99 -14.27
N ASN A 41 6.72 -9.90 -14.01
CA ASN A 41 7.73 -9.39 -14.93
C ASN A 41 8.83 -10.44 -15.20
N ARG A 42 9.34 -11.09 -14.15
CA ARG A 42 10.34 -12.17 -14.30
C ARG A 42 9.81 -13.34 -15.11
N LEU A 43 8.56 -13.76 -14.87
CA LEU A 43 7.94 -14.84 -15.65
C LEU A 43 7.75 -14.46 -17.12
N GLN A 44 7.45 -13.20 -17.40
CA GLN A 44 7.34 -12.70 -18.77
C GLN A 44 8.70 -12.64 -19.47
N GLU A 45 9.76 -12.24 -18.76
CA GLU A 45 11.14 -12.30 -19.26
C GLU A 45 11.58 -13.74 -19.55
N GLU A 46 11.30 -14.68 -18.63
CA GLU A 46 11.57 -16.11 -18.82
C GLU A 46 10.81 -16.65 -20.04
N LEU A 47 9.53 -16.32 -20.19
CA LEU A 47 8.73 -16.72 -21.34
C LEU A 47 9.31 -16.18 -22.65
N PHE A 48 9.67 -14.89 -22.68
CA PHE A 48 10.26 -14.26 -23.86
C PHE A 48 11.54 -14.98 -24.32
N HIS A 49 12.45 -15.26 -23.40
CA HIS A 49 13.67 -16.00 -23.75
C HIS A 49 13.41 -17.42 -24.23
N TYR A 50 12.40 -18.08 -23.64
CA TYR A 50 12.02 -19.44 -24.04
C TYR A 50 11.37 -19.45 -25.44
N GLU A 51 10.60 -18.42 -25.78
CA GLU A 51 10.06 -18.20 -27.13
C GLU A 51 11.17 -17.90 -28.15
N GLU A 52 12.15 -17.06 -27.80
CA GLU A 52 13.32 -16.81 -28.66
C GLU A 52 14.11 -18.10 -28.93
N GLU A 53 14.33 -18.92 -27.90
CA GLU A 53 14.98 -20.22 -28.06
C GLU A 53 14.15 -21.14 -28.96
N PHE A 54 12.84 -21.19 -28.77
CA PHE A 54 11.95 -21.98 -29.61
C PHE A 54 11.99 -21.55 -31.09
N GLU A 55 12.06 -20.25 -31.38
CA GLU A 55 12.23 -19.76 -32.74
C GLU A 55 13.53 -20.26 -33.38
N ARG A 56 14.66 -20.24 -32.65
CA ARG A 56 15.92 -20.80 -33.15
C ARG A 56 15.82 -22.29 -33.43
N VAL A 57 15.26 -23.06 -32.49
CA VAL A 57 15.06 -24.50 -32.62
C VAL A 57 14.19 -24.85 -33.83
N LYS A 58 13.16 -24.03 -34.12
CA LYS A 58 12.35 -24.20 -35.33
C LYS A 58 13.14 -23.94 -36.61
N GLN A 59 14.00 -22.93 -36.63
CA GLN A 59 14.82 -22.57 -37.81
C GLN A 59 15.90 -23.63 -38.10
N GLU A 60 16.51 -24.21 -37.08
CA GLU A 60 17.54 -25.25 -37.20
C GLU A 60 16.96 -26.62 -37.63
N GLY A 61 15.64 -26.78 -37.48
CA GLY A 61 14.94 -28.04 -37.72
C GLY A 61 15.00 -28.94 -36.49
N ALA A 62 13.85 -29.29 -35.95
CA ALA A 62 13.71 -30.10 -34.75
C ALA A 62 12.71 -31.24 -34.95
N SER A 63 12.80 -32.27 -34.12
CA SER A 63 11.80 -33.33 -34.10
C SER A 63 10.44 -32.78 -33.66
N ILE A 64 9.36 -33.43 -34.09
CA ILE A 64 8.00 -33.07 -33.66
C ILE A 64 7.85 -33.15 -32.14
N GLU A 65 8.55 -34.08 -31.49
CA GLU A 65 8.58 -34.23 -30.03
C GLU A 65 9.17 -32.99 -29.35
N THR A 66 10.31 -32.49 -29.85
CA THR A 66 10.93 -31.27 -29.35
C THR A 66 10.01 -30.07 -29.54
N ILE A 67 9.39 -29.91 -30.71
CA ILE A 67 8.46 -28.82 -30.98
C ILE A 67 7.26 -28.86 -30.01
N MET A 68 6.66 -30.04 -29.82
CA MET A 68 5.55 -30.21 -28.87
C MET A 68 5.96 -29.90 -27.43
N MET A 69 7.20 -30.24 -27.04
CA MET A 69 7.73 -29.90 -25.72
C MET A 69 7.74 -28.38 -25.48
N TYR A 70 8.25 -27.59 -26.44
CA TYR A 70 8.26 -26.13 -26.33
C TYR A 70 6.84 -25.55 -26.32
N VAL A 71 5.97 -25.96 -27.25
CA VAL A 71 4.58 -25.47 -27.32
C VAL A 71 3.85 -25.71 -25.99
N ASN A 72 3.94 -26.92 -25.45
CA ASN A 72 3.32 -27.24 -24.17
C ASN A 72 3.96 -26.46 -23.00
N GLY A 73 5.26 -26.18 -23.07
CA GLY A 73 5.98 -25.37 -22.07
C GLY A 73 5.51 -23.93 -22.06
N ILE A 74 5.44 -23.30 -23.24
CA ILE A 74 4.96 -21.94 -23.48
C ILE A 74 3.52 -21.80 -22.97
N GLU A 75 2.61 -22.68 -23.39
CA GLU A 75 1.20 -22.61 -22.97
C GLU A 75 1.06 -22.71 -21.44
N ARG A 76 1.86 -23.56 -20.79
CA ARG A 76 1.86 -23.66 -19.31
C ARG A 76 2.38 -22.38 -18.65
N MET A 77 3.41 -21.75 -19.21
CA MET A 77 3.95 -20.50 -18.69
C MET A 77 2.97 -19.34 -18.86
N GLU A 78 2.33 -19.22 -20.03
CA GLU A 78 1.28 -18.23 -20.27
C GLU A 78 0.11 -18.40 -19.28
N LYS A 79 -0.38 -19.63 -19.08
CA LYS A 79 -1.43 -19.92 -18.09
C LYS A 79 -1.01 -19.55 -16.68
N ARG A 80 0.26 -19.80 -16.31
CA ARG A 80 0.80 -19.40 -15.01
C ARG A 80 0.80 -17.88 -14.87
N ILE A 81 1.34 -17.16 -15.86
CA ILE A 81 1.33 -15.69 -15.88
C ILE A 81 -0.09 -15.13 -15.76
N GLY A 82 -1.06 -15.74 -16.44
CA GLY A 82 -2.48 -15.38 -16.31
C GLY A 82 -2.97 -15.48 -14.86
N LYS A 83 -2.72 -16.60 -14.19
CA LYS A 83 -3.09 -16.78 -12.76
C LYS A 83 -2.38 -15.77 -11.85
N GLU A 84 -1.12 -15.48 -12.10
CA GLU A 84 -0.38 -14.50 -11.30
C GLU A 84 -0.91 -13.07 -11.50
N LYS A 85 -1.40 -12.73 -12.71
CA LYS A 85 -2.09 -11.47 -12.98
C LYS A 85 -3.45 -11.37 -12.27
N ASP A 86 -4.22 -12.46 -12.22
CA ASP A 86 -5.46 -12.50 -11.47
C ASP A 86 -5.22 -12.28 -9.96
N GLU A 87 -4.16 -12.89 -9.43
CA GLU A 87 -3.75 -12.69 -8.03
C GLU A 87 -3.25 -11.26 -7.79
N LEU A 88 -2.56 -10.63 -8.75
CA LEU A 88 -2.18 -9.21 -8.67
C LEU A 88 -3.40 -8.31 -8.55
N ILE A 89 -4.46 -8.55 -9.35
CA ILE A 89 -5.71 -7.79 -9.28
C ILE A 89 -6.30 -7.94 -7.88
N ARG A 90 -6.39 -9.16 -7.36
CA ARG A 90 -6.92 -9.43 -6.02
C ARG A 90 -6.13 -8.70 -4.93
N ARG A 91 -4.80 -8.79 -4.95
CA ARG A 91 -3.92 -8.09 -3.98
C ARG A 91 -4.05 -6.58 -4.08
N THR A 92 -4.20 -6.05 -5.29
CA THR A 92 -4.40 -4.61 -5.53
C THR A 92 -5.69 -4.12 -4.89
N VAL A 93 -6.79 -4.87 -5.03
CA VAL A 93 -8.07 -4.54 -4.38
C VAL A 93 -7.92 -4.50 -2.86
N ILE A 94 -7.26 -5.49 -2.26
CA ILE A 94 -7.00 -5.55 -0.82
C ILE A 94 -6.14 -4.36 -0.35
N ALA A 95 -5.09 -4.01 -1.09
CA ALA A 95 -4.25 -2.86 -0.78
C ALA A 95 -5.04 -1.54 -0.83
N GLU A 96 -5.91 -1.36 -1.84
CA GLU A 96 -6.77 -0.18 -1.95
C GLU A 96 -7.85 -0.12 -0.87
N GLU A 97 -8.39 -1.26 -0.42
CA GLU A 97 -9.27 -1.32 0.76
C GLU A 97 -8.53 -0.82 2.01
N LYS A 98 -7.31 -1.32 2.25
CA LYS A 98 -6.51 -0.91 3.39
C LYS A 98 -6.10 0.58 3.32
N LYS A 99 -5.82 1.09 2.13
CA LYS A 99 -5.59 2.53 1.89
C LYS A 99 -6.80 3.38 2.27
N ARG A 100 -8.03 2.93 1.98
CA ARG A 100 -9.25 3.62 2.43
C ARG A 100 -9.35 3.66 3.96
N GLU A 101 -8.93 2.60 4.64
CA GLU A 101 -8.86 2.60 6.11
C GLU A 101 -7.84 3.61 6.64
N VAL A 102 -6.65 3.71 6.02
CA VAL A 102 -5.65 4.74 6.36
C VAL A 102 -6.24 6.13 6.23
N ILE A 103 -6.94 6.41 5.11
CA ILE A 103 -7.58 7.71 4.88
C ILE A 103 -8.61 8.02 5.97
N LYS A 104 -9.45 7.04 6.32
CA LYS A 104 -10.45 7.20 7.39
C LYS A 104 -9.80 7.48 8.74
N ALA A 105 -8.79 6.69 9.13
CA ALA A 105 -8.06 6.88 10.38
C ALA A 105 -7.34 8.24 10.42
N ASN A 106 -6.83 8.72 9.29
CA ASN A 106 -6.19 10.02 9.16
C ASN A 106 -7.19 11.16 9.36
N VAL A 107 -8.36 11.09 8.70
CA VAL A 107 -9.45 12.06 8.89
C VAL A 107 -9.88 12.12 10.35
N ASP A 108 -10.13 10.97 10.98
CA ASP A 108 -10.49 10.89 12.40
C ASP A 108 -9.43 11.55 13.28
N THR A 109 -8.15 11.24 13.05
CA THR A 109 -7.02 11.76 13.85
C THR A 109 -6.86 13.27 13.69
N ASN A 110 -6.97 13.79 12.46
CA ASN A 110 -6.88 15.22 12.16
C ASN A 110 -8.01 16.03 12.81
N ALA A 111 -9.18 15.43 13.03
CA ALA A 111 -10.27 16.10 13.75
C ALA A 111 -9.88 16.39 15.22
N PHE A 112 -9.15 15.47 15.87
CA PHE A 112 -8.66 15.67 17.25
C PHE A 112 -7.51 16.67 17.31
N GLU A 113 -6.63 16.67 16.31
CA GLU A 113 -5.54 17.65 16.19
C GLU A 113 -6.10 19.08 16.09
N LYS A 114 -7.03 19.30 15.14
CA LYS A 114 -7.70 20.60 14.98
C LYS A 114 -8.45 21.05 16.24
N LEU A 115 -9.08 20.12 16.95
CA LEU A 115 -9.75 20.42 18.21
C LEU A 115 -8.74 20.84 19.29
N LYS A 116 -7.59 20.17 19.36
CA LYS A 116 -6.49 20.52 20.28
C LYS A 116 -5.94 21.91 19.98
N GLU A 117 -5.69 22.23 18.71
CA GLU A 117 -5.24 23.55 18.27
C GLU A 117 -6.23 24.65 18.67
N LYS A 118 -7.53 24.45 18.40
CA LYS A 118 -8.57 25.41 18.80
C LYS A 118 -8.59 25.64 20.31
N LYS A 119 -8.46 24.57 21.11
CA LYS A 119 -8.42 24.68 22.58
C LYS A 119 -7.17 25.38 23.09
N LEU A 120 -6.03 25.17 22.43
CA LEU A 120 -4.80 25.88 22.75
C LEU A 120 -4.94 27.38 22.48
N GLU A 121 -5.59 27.74 21.38
CA GLU A 121 -5.83 29.13 21.02
C GLU A 121 -6.80 29.82 21.99
N GLU A 122 -7.91 29.16 22.33
CA GLU A 122 -8.84 29.64 23.37
C GLU A 122 -8.11 29.91 24.71
N TYR A 123 -7.19 29.03 25.10
CA TYR A 123 -6.38 29.19 26.31
C TYR A 123 -5.42 30.39 26.22
N ARG A 124 -4.77 30.62 25.07
CA ARG A 124 -3.89 31.77 24.85
C ARG A 124 -4.64 33.10 24.94
N ILE A 125 -5.80 33.18 24.29
CA ILE A 125 -6.67 34.38 24.30
C ILE A 125 -7.14 34.69 25.72
N GLN A 126 -7.55 33.67 26.50
CA GLN A 126 -7.94 33.87 27.91
C GLN A 126 -6.77 34.36 28.76
N GLY A 127 -5.56 33.88 28.48
CA GLY A 127 -4.36 34.37 29.13
C GLY A 127 -4.10 35.86 28.87
N GLN A 128 -4.11 36.26 27.59
CA GLN A 128 -3.91 37.66 27.21
C GLN A 128 -4.94 38.59 27.87
N LYS A 129 -6.22 38.23 27.86
CA LYS A 129 -7.28 39.00 28.52
C LYS A 129 -7.08 39.13 30.04
N ALA A 130 -6.56 38.09 30.68
CA ALA A 130 -6.23 38.17 32.10
C ALA A 130 -5.07 39.15 32.31
N GLU A 131 -4.00 39.10 31.51
CA GLU A 131 -2.89 40.06 31.63
C GLU A 131 -3.33 41.52 31.42
N GLU A 132 -4.22 41.78 30.45
CA GLU A 132 -4.78 43.11 30.19
C GLU A 132 -5.65 43.64 31.35
N GLN A 133 -6.30 42.78 32.14
CA GLN A 133 -7.11 43.18 33.30
C GLN A 133 -6.28 43.49 34.56
N PHE A 134 -5.01 43.07 34.59
CA PHE A 134 -4.10 43.32 35.71
C PHE A 134 -3.15 44.51 35.48
N ILE A 135 -3.23 45.16 34.31
CA ILE A 135 -2.53 46.41 33.96
C ILE A 135 -3.49 47.58 34.16
#